data_AF-A0A167UN39-F1
#
_entry.id   AF-A0A167UN39-F1
#
_cell.length_a   1.000
_cell.length_b   1.000
_cell.length_c   1.000
_cell.angle_alpha   90.00
_cell.angle_beta   90.00
_cell.angle_gamma   90.00
#
_symmetry.space_group_name_H-M   'P 1'
#
loop_
_entity.id
_entity.type
_entity.pdbx_description
1 polymer ?
#
loop_
_entity_poly.entity_id
_entity_poly.type
_entity_poly.pdbx_seq_one_letter_code
_entity_poly.pdbx_strand_id
1 'polypeptide(L)' 'KYLGVHFDPRLTFKLHTQKSVMKAAWWTAQLWRIGKISGGMPPSRIKQLWNTVAVPAFTYAAEVW' A
#
# COMPACT_ATOMS: atom_id res chain seq x y z
N LYS A 1 10.17 -17.34 2.18
CA LYS A 1 10.06 -15.92 1.76
C LYS A 1 11.20 -15.66 0.80
N TYR A 2 10.93 -15.19 -0.42
CA TYR A 2 11.95 -14.89 -1.43
C TYR A 2 11.72 -13.48 -1.96
N LEU A 3 12.77 -12.66 -2.07
CA LEU A 3 12.67 -11.25 -2.51
C LEU A 3 11.58 -10.43 -1.79
N GLY A 4 11.35 -10.67 -0.50
CA GLY A 4 10.29 -9.98 0.23
C GLY A 4 8.90 -10.63 0.14
N VAL A 5 8.70 -11.55 -0.81
CA VAL A 5 7.44 -12.21 -1.14
C VAL A 5 7.24 -13.47 -0.30
N HIS A 6 6.04 -13.61 0.25
CA HIS A 6 5.59 -14.87 0.83
C HIS A 6 4.87 -15.64 -0.26
N PHE A 7 5.11 -16.93 -0.37
CA PHE A 7 4.33 -17.78 -1.28
C PHE A 7 3.27 -18.46 -0.45
N ASP A 8 2.03 -18.50 -0.95
CA ASP A 8 0.95 -19.29 -0.36
C ASP A 8 0.67 -20.51 -1.25
N PRO A 9 1.25 -21.69 -0.94
CA PRO A 9 1.04 -22.91 -1.73
C PRO A 9 -0.42 -23.37 -1.73
N ARG A 10 -1.22 -22.89 -0.78
CA ARG A 10 -2.63 -23.26 -0.61
C ARG A 10 -3.57 -22.27 -1.31
N LEU A 11 -3.03 -21.20 -1.94
CA LEU A 11 -3.79 -20.17 -2.65
C LEU A 11 -4.96 -19.60 -1.83
N THR A 12 -4.76 -19.44 -0.52
CA THR A 12 -5.80 -18.93 0.37
C THR A 12 -5.79 -17.41 0.46
N PHE A 13 -4.65 -16.78 0.13
CA PHE A 13 -4.41 -15.33 0.07
C PHE A 13 -4.70 -14.56 1.37
N LYS A 14 -5.12 -15.20 2.46
CA LYS A 14 -5.53 -14.53 3.70
C LYS A 14 -4.42 -13.68 4.29
N LEU A 15 -3.20 -14.23 4.35
CA LEU A 15 -2.03 -13.52 4.87
C LEU A 15 -1.65 -12.32 4.00
N HIS A 16 -1.80 -12.45 2.68
CA HIS A 16 -1.52 -11.41 1.71
C HIS A 16 -2.51 -10.26 1.83
N THR A 17 -3.80 -10.57 1.94
CA THR A 17 -4.85 -9.57 2.15
C THR A 17 -4.64 -8.83 3.47
N GLN A 18 -4.37 -9.54 4.57
CA GLN A 18 -4.12 -8.90 5.87
C GLN A 18 -2.91 -7.96 5.82
N LYS A 19 -1.78 -8.40 5.23
CA LYS A 19 -0.59 -7.55 5.07
C LYS A 19 -0.86 -6.34 4.18
N SER A 20 -1.62 -6.50 3.11
CA SER A 20 -1.97 -5.42 2.19
C SER A 20 -2.84 -4.38 2.88
N VAL A 21 -3.86 -4.82 3.64
CA VAL A 21 -4.72 -3.93 4.44
C VAL A 21 -3.91 -3.16 5.48
N MET A 22 -3.01 -3.83 6.22
CA MET A 22 -2.16 -3.15 7.20
C MET A 22 -1.25 -2.10 6.56
N LYS A 23 -0.62 -2.42 5.43
CA LYS A 23 0.23 -1.47 4.70
C LYS A 23 -0.58 -0.31 4.10
N ALA A 24 -1.74 -0.60 3.53
CA ALA A 24 -2.64 0.42 3.00
C ALA A 24 -3.08 1.39 4.11
N ALA A 25 -3.46 0.87 5.28
CA ALA A 25 -3.81 1.70 6.43
C ALA A 25 -2.65 2.60 6.87
N TRP A 26 -1.42 2.06 6.93
CA TRP A 26 -0.23 2.84 7.25
C TRP A 26 0.02 3.97 6.23
N TRP A 27 -0.05 3.67 4.93
CA TRP A 27 0.10 4.68 3.88
C TRP A 27 -0.98 5.74 3.94
N THR A 28 -2.24 5.35 4.11
CA THR A 28 -3.37 6.29 4.25
C THR A 28 -3.15 7.25 5.42
N ALA A 29 -2.67 6.74 6.57
CA ALA A 29 -2.35 7.60 7.71
C ALA A 29 -1.24 8.62 7.40
N GLN A 30 -0.19 8.22 6.68
CA GLN A 30 0.87 9.14 6.27
C GLN A 30 0.37 10.19 5.28
N LEU A 31 -0.40 9.78 4.27
CA LEU A 31 -0.96 10.67 3.27
C LEU A 31 -1.94 11.67 3.87
N TRP A 32 -2.74 11.23 4.85
CA TRP A 32 -3.63 12.12 5.59
C TRP A 32 -2.86 13.18 6.38
N ARG A 33 -1.73 12.80 7.01
CA ARG A 33 -0.89 13.75 7.76
C ARG A 33 -0.27 14.84 6.88
N ILE A 34 0.12 14.51 5.65
CA ILE A 34 0.72 15.48 4.71
C ILE A 34 -0.33 16.25 3.92
N GLY A 35 -1.57 15.77 3.86
CA GLY A 35 -2.66 16.36 3.08
C GLY A 35 -3.51 17.40 3.77
N LYS A 36 -2.99 18.05 4.81
CA LYS A 36 -3.75 19.03 5.59
C LYS A 36 -4.23 20.20 4.72
N ILE A 37 -5.43 20.69 5.02
CA ILE A 37 -6.08 21.80 4.30
C ILE A 37 -5.25 23.09 4.39
N SER A 38 -4.57 23.33 5.51
CA SER A 38 -3.67 24.48 5.70
C SER A 38 -2.21 24.02 5.64
N GLY A 39 -1.48 24.49 4.62
CA GLY A 39 -0.04 24.25 4.45
C GLY A 39 0.35 22.81 4.06
N GLY A 40 -0.62 21.94 3.75
CA GLY A 40 -0.36 20.58 3.28
C GLY A 40 -0.29 20.45 1.76
N MET A 41 -0.04 19.22 1.33
CA MET A 41 0.03 18.86 -0.08
C MET A 41 -1.38 18.89 -0.72
N PRO A 42 -1.52 19.43 -1.96
CA PRO A 42 -2.80 19.41 -2.66
C PRO A 42 -3.35 17.98 -2.86
N PRO A 43 -4.68 17.77 -2.79
CA PRO A 43 -5.28 16.44 -2.97
C PRO A 43 -4.88 15.75 -4.28
N SER A 44 -4.65 16.51 -5.36
CA SER A 44 -4.19 15.97 -6.66
C SER A 44 -2.82 15.29 -6.55
N ARG A 45 -1.88 15.89 -5.81
CA ARG A 45 -0.54 15.33 -5.59
C ARG A 45 -0.58 14.15 -4.61
N ILE A 46 -1.46 14.16 -3.62
CA ILE A 46 -1.70 13.00 -2.75
C ILE A 46 -2.21 11.81 -3.55
N LYS A 47 -3.19 12.04 -4.44
CA LYS A 47 -3.72 11.00 -5.33
C LYS A 47 -2.62 10.45 -6.24
N GLN A 48 -1.78 11.32 -6.78
CA GLN A 48 -0.61 10.92 -7.57
C GLN A 48 0.34 10.05 -6.73
N LEU A 49 0.68 10.46 -5.51
CA LEU A 49 1.56 9.71 -4.61
C LEU A 49 0.97 8.35 -4.22
N TRP A 50 -0.34 8.28 -3.98
CA TRP A 50 -1.04 7.03 -3.73
C TRP A 50 -0.88 6.05 -4.89
N ASN A 51 -1.18 6.51 -6.11
CA ASN A 51 -1.14 5.66 -7.30
C ASN A 51 0.28 5.24 -7.71
N THR A 52 1.26 6.14 -7.56
CA THR A 52 2.63 5.92 -8.05
C THR A 52 3.55 5.24 -7.04
N VAL A 53 3.28 5.40 -5.74
CA VAL A 53 4.16 4.88 -4.67
C VAL A 53 3.44 3.94 -3.75
N ALA A 54 2.34 4.36 -3.12
CA ALA A 54 1.70 3.58 -2.08
C ALA A 54 1.18 2.24 -2.63
N VAL A 55 0.35 2.29 -3.69
CA VAL A 55 -0.22 1.09 -4.32
C VAL A 55 0.86 0.10 -4.72
N PRO A 56 1.87 0.44 -5.56
CA PRO A 56 2.94 -0.49 -5.91
C PRO A 56 3.71 -1.06 -4.71
N ALA A 57 3.93 -0.28 -3.64
CA ALA A 57 4.70 -0.70 -2.48
C ALA A 57 4.03 -1.82 -1.67
N PHE A 58 2.69 -1.87 -1.64
CA PHE A 58 1.95 -2.93 -0.94
C PHE A 58 1.34 -3.98 -1.85
N THR A 59 1.16 -3.70 -3.15
CA THR A 59 0.76 -4.69 -4.17
C THR A 59 1.94 -5.38 -4.85
N TYR A 60 3.18 -5.07 -4.45
CA TYR A 60 4.36 -5.74 -5.00
C TYR A 60 4.22 -7.27 -4.96
N ALA A 61 4.47 -7.89 -6.12
CA ALA A 61 4.36 -9.32 -6.35
C ALA A 61 2.96 -9.90 -6.13
N ALA A 62 1.89 -9.08 -6.21
CA ALA A 62 0.51 -9.55 -6.08
C ALA A 62 0.11 -10.64 -7.08
N GLU A 63 0.75 -10.64 -8.24
CA GLU A 63 0.63 -11.66 -9.29
C GLU A 63 1.15 -13.05 -8.90
N VAL A 64 2.00 -13.15 -7.86
CA VAL A 64 2.59 -14.41 -7.37
C VAL A 64 2.25 -14.69 -5.90
N TRP A 65 1.28 -13.97 -5.34
CA TRP A 65 0.72 -14.26 -4.01
C TRP A 65 0.00 -15.61 -3.97
#